data_AF-A0A7S0BVI2-F1
#
_entry.id   AF-A0A7S0BVI2-F1
#
_cell.length_a   1.000
_cell.length_b   1.000
_cell.length_c   1.000
_cell.angle_alpha   90.00
_cell.angle_beta   90.00
_cell.angle_gamma   90.00
#
_symmetry.space_group_name_H-M   'P 1'
#
loop_
_entity.id
_entity.type
_entity.pdbx_description
1 polymer ?
#
loop_
_entity_poly.entity_id
_entity_poly.type
_entity_poly.pdbx_seq_one_letter_code
_entity_poly.pdbx_strand_id
1 'polypeptide(L)'
;RNAIEKVLKDRGVTVRPCSIVTRVTPHELHLQNNVDRNSDDILLPYTHCVWATGAYPHPLSRVLADRGVGCDERGWIQVSSTLQSVTHPSLFAAGDCASIQIDCNNEDTSSGTTTTIPKAGVYAVRAGPILVTNLVNYLLQQEESL
;
A
#
# COMPACT_ATOMS: atom_id res chain seq x y z
N ARG A 1 5.83 14.96 15.80
CA ARG A 1 7.10 14.20 15.72
C ARG A 1 7.81 14.14 17.08
N ASN A 2 8.22 15.28 17.64
CA ASN A 2 8.95 15.36 18.92
C ASN A 2 8.23 14.73 20.13
N ALA A 3 6.89 14.81 20.19
CA ALA A 3 6.12 14.20 21.28
C ALA A 3 6.21 12.66 21.31
N ILE A 4 6.18 12.01 20.14
CA ILE A 4 6.28 10.54 20.03
C ILE A 4 7.70 10.10 20.38
N GLU A 5 8.72 10.77 19.85
CA GLU A 5 10.12 10.46 20.14
C GLU A 5 10.44 10.59 21.64
N LYS A 6 9.92 11.63 22.30
CA LYS A 6 10.02 11.78 23.75
C LYS A 6 9.41 10.59 24.48
N VAL A 7 8.17 10.23 24.14
CA VAL A 7 7.45 9.12 24.77
C VAL A 7 8.15 7.77 24.57
N LEU A 8 8.71 7.52 23.38
CA LEU A 8 9.47 6.30 23.10
C LEU A 8 10.76 6.25 23.93
N LYS A 9 11.48 7.37 24.01
CA LYS A 9 12.69 7.50 24.83
C LYS A 9 12.40 7.30 26.32
N ASP A 10 11.34 7.94 26.84
CA ASP A 10 10.92 7.81 28.24
C ASP A 10 10.52 6.37 28.60
N ARG A 11 10.17 5.56 27.59
CA ARG A 11 9.87 4.11 27.72
C ARG A 11 11.06 3.20 27.40
N GLY A 12 12.26 3.75 27.20
CA GLY A 12 13.46 2.96 26.89
C GLY A 12 13.49 2.36 25.49
N VAL A 13 12.65 2.85 24.56
CA VAL A 13 12.65 2.38 23.17
C VAL A 13 13.74 3.10 22.37
N THR A 14 14.70 2.35 21.85
CA THR A 14 15.72 2.88 20.94
C THR A 14 15.16 3.00 19.52
N VAL A 15 15.15 4.21 18.98
CA VAL A 15 14.77 4.49 17.59
C VAL A 15 16.02 4.77 16.77
N ARG A 16 16.21 4.05 15.66
CA ARG A 16 17.33 4.24 14.72
C ARG A 16 16.81 4.81 13.39
N PRO A 17 16.61 6.14 13.27
CA PRO A 17 16.22 6.75 12.01
C PRO A 17 17.35 6.65 10.99
N CYS A 18 17.03 6.82 9.70
CA CYS A 18 18.01 6.75 8.60
C CYS A 18 18.78 5.43 8.52
N SER A 19 18.30 4.36 9.14
CA SER A 19 18.85 3.00 9.01
C SER A 19 17.95 2.17 8.11
N ILE A 20 18.51 1.65 7.02
CA ILE A 20 17.82 0.73 6.10
C ILE A 20 18.17 -0.69 6.53
N VAL A 21 17.16 -1.53 6.71
CA VAL A 21 17.38 -2.97 6.87
C VAL A 21 17.70 -3.56 5.49
N THR A 22 18.90 -4.10 5.32
CA THR A 22 19.36 -4.72 4.07
C THR A 22 19.22 -6.24 4.09
N ARG A 23 19.31 -6.85 5.28
CA ARG A 23 19.17 -8.30 5.46
C ARG A 23 18.62 -8.63 6.85
N VAL A 24 17.79 -9.66 6.90
CA VAL A 24 17.31 -10.28 8.14
C VAL A 24 17.82 -11.72 8.18
N THR A 25 18.53 -12.09 9.24
CA THR A 25 18.91 -13.48 9.55
C THR A 25 18.11 -13.95 10.77
N PRO A 26 18.13 -15.24 11.16
CA PRO A 26 17.40 -15.71 12.35
C PRO A 26 17.76 -15.03 13.67
N HIS A 27 18.94 -14.39 13.76
CA HIS A 27 19.45 -13.84 15.02
C HIS A 27 19.93 -12.39 14.91
N GLU A 28 20.08 -11.85 13.71
CA GLU A 28 20.66 -10.53 13.49
C GLU A 28 19.97 -9.77 12.35
N LEU A 29 19.86 -8.45 12.52
CA LEU A 29 19.50 -7.50 11.48
C LEU A 29 20.76 -6.82 10.95
N HIS A 30 20.90 -6.78 9.63
CA HIS A 30 21.94 -6.00 8.96
C HIS A 30 21.33 -4.66 8.56
N LEU A 31 21.93 -3.58 9.04
CA LEU A 31 21.48 -2.22 8.83
C LEU A 31 22.56 -1.43 8.08
N GLN A 32 22.15 -0.64 7.09
CA GLN A 32 23.02 0.31 6.41
C GLN A 32 22.55 1.74 6.70
N ASN A 33 23.49 2.68 6.84
CA ASN A 33 23.15 4.08 6.97
C ASN A 33 22.69 4.64 5.61
N ASN A 34 21.50 5.24 5.57
CA ASN A 34 20.97 5.83 4.34
C ASN A 34 21.62 7.17 3.97
N VAL A 35 22.30 7.83 4.92
CA VAL A 35 22.97 9.11 4.69
C VAL A 35 24.39 8.92 4.14
N ASP A 36 25.09 7.88 4.62
CA ASP A 36 26.41 7.51 4.13
C ASP A 36 26.41 6.02 3.78
N ARG A 37 26.21 5.71 2.50
CA ARG A 37 26.14 4.33 2.02
C ARG A 37 27.49 3.63 1.96
N ASN A 38 28.60 4.36 2.14
CA ASN A 38 29.94 3.79 2.19
C ASN A 38 30.31 3.33 3.61
N SER A 39 29.48 3.61 4.61
CA SER A 39 29.70 3.11 5.97
C SER A 39 29.52 1.59 6.04
N ASP A 40 30.30 0.95 6.89
CA ASP A 40 30.13 -0.47 7.21
C ASP A 40 28.71 -0.79 7.69
N ASP A 41 28.27 -2.02 7.41
CA ASP A 41 27.00 -2.55 7.90
C ASP A 41 27.00 -2.62 9.44
N ILE A 42 25.90 -2.18 10.04
CA ILE A 42 25.63 -2.32 11.47
C ILE A 42 24.87 -3.63 11.69
N LEU A 43 25.45 -4.53 12.48
CA LEU A 43 24.81 -5.77 12.90
C LEU A 43 24.08 -5.57 14.23
N LEU A 44 22.79 -5.89 14.27
CA LEU A 44 21.96 -5.76 15.45
C LEU A 44 21.36 -7.11 15.85
N PRO A 45 21.81 -7.73 16.95
CA PRO A 45 21.27 -9.00 17.41
C PRO A 45 19.86 -8.84 17.98
N TYR A 46 19.04 -9.87 17.80
CA TYR A 46 17.68 -9.92 18.33
C TYR A 46 17.26 -11.35 18.68
N THR A 47 16.28 -11.47 19.58
CA THR A 47 15.61 -12.75 19.87
C THR A 47 14.26 -12.85 19.18
N HIS A 48 13.57 -11.72 19.00
CA HIS A 48 12.30 -11.62 18.31
C HIS A 48 12.31 -10.40 17.38
N CYS A 49 11.83 -10.58 16.15
CA CYS A 49 11.68 -9.51 15.16
C CYS A 49 10.21 -9.38 14.77
N VAL A 50 9.66 -8.17 14.92
CA VAL A 50 8.34 -7.82 14.39
C VAL A 50 8.57 -6.97 13.15
N TRP A 51 8.15 -7.47 11.98
CA TRP A 51 8.36 -6.80 10.70
C TRP A 51 7.15 -5.95 10.31
N ALA A 52 7.35 -4.62 10.25
CA ALA A 52 6.29 -3.65 9.98
C ALA A 52 6.73 -2.57 8.97
N THR A 53 7.21 -2.98 7.79
CA THR A 53 7.82 -2.09 6.77
C THR A 53 6.87 -1.59 5.67
N GLY A 54 5.56 -1.70 5.89
CA GLY A 54 4.53 -1.27 4.94
C GLY A 54 3.95 -2.41 4.10
N ALA A 55 2.90 -2.10 3.33
CA ALA A 55 2.15 -3.07 2.55
C ALA A 55 2.78 -3.32 1.16
N TYR A 56 2.61 -4.54 0.67
CA TYR A 56 3.01 -4.99 -0.67
C TYR A 56 1.83 -5.66 -1.36
N PRO A 57 1.67 -5.56 -2.69
CA PRO A 57 0.57 -6.23 -3.39
C PRO A 57 0.59 -7.75 -3.17
N HIS A 58 -0.61 -8.31 -3.07
CA HIS A 58 -0.75 -9.76 -2.97
C HIS A 58 -0.28 -10.42 -4.28
N PRO A 59 0.45 -11.56 -4.26
CA PRO A 59 0.94 -12.23 -5.47
C PRO A 59 -0.11 -12.52 -6.54
N LEU A 60 -1.38 -12.65 -6.14
CA LEU A 60 -2.52 -12.80 -7.05
C LEU A 60 -2.62 -11.65 -8.07
N SER A 61 -2.34 -10.40 -7.69
CA SER A 61 -2.45 -9.27 -8.63
C SER A 61 -1.50 -9.42 -9.81
N ARG A 62 -0.30 -9.99 -9.59
CA ARG A 62 0.64 -10.33 -10.66
C ARG A 62 0.06 -11.37 -11.60
N VAL A 63 -0.51 -12.45 -11.07
CA VAL A 63 -1.15 -13.50 -11.89
C VAL A 63 -2.30 -12.92 -12.70
N LEU A 64 -3.07 -12.00 -12.13
CA LEU A 64 -4.14 -11.29 -12.84
C LEU A 64 -3.59 -10.34 -13.91
N ALA A 65 -2.49 -9.64 -13.64
CA ALA A 65 -1.82 -8.77 -14.60
C ALA A 65 -1.30 -9.56 -15.81
N ASP A 66 -0.71 -10.74 -15.60
CA ASP A 66 -0.30 -11.67 -16.66
C ASP A 66 -1.50 -12.15 -17.52
N ARG A 67 -2.73 -12.01 -17.00
CA ARG A 67 -4.00 -12.31 -17.69
C ARG A 67 -4.70 -11.05 -18.24
N GLY A 68 -4.07 -9.88 -18.16
CA GLY A 68 -4.56 -8.61 -18.73
C GLY A 68 -5.28 -7.68 -17.75
N VAL A 69 -5.37 -8.01 -16.46
CA VAL A 69 -5.95 -7.11 -15.46
C VAL A 69 -5.01 -5.94 -15.19
N GLY A 70 -5.52 -4.71 -15.32
CA GLY A 70 -4.73 -3.50 -15.09
C GLY A 70 -4.23 -3.44 -13.65
N CYS A 71 -2.92 -3.27 -13.49
CA CYS A 71 -2.28 -3.04 -12.21
C CYS A 71 -1.38 -1.80 -12.29
N ASP A 72 -1.18 -1.12 -11.17
CA ASP A 72 -0.29 0.03 -11.10
C ASP A 72 1.19 -0.39 -11.10
N GLU A 73 2.09 0.58 -11.17
CA GLU A 73 3.54 0.35 -11.19
C GLU A 73 4.05 -0.41 -9.96
N ARG A 74 3.29 -0.36 -8.86
CA ARG A 74 3.60 -1.07 -7.62
C ARG A 74 2.94 -2.44 -7.54
N GLY A 75 2.13 -2.84 -8.53
CA GLY A 75 1.48 -4.14 -8.65
C GLY A 75 0.11 -4.25 -7.99
N TRP A 76 -0.54 -3.15 -7.61
CA TRP A 76 -1.90 -3.17 -7.06
C TRP A 76 -2.94 -3.12 -8.18
N ILE A 77 -4.13 -3.72 -7.98
CA ILE A 77 -5.18 -3.75 -9.02
C ILE A 77 -5.69 -2.32 -9.24
N GLN A 78 -5.61 -1.81 -10.45
CA GLN A 78 -6.10 -0.48 -10.79
C GLN A 78 -7.62 -0.50 -10.92
N VAL A 79 -8.26 0.39 -10.16
CA VAL A 79 -9.72 0.56 -10.16
C VAL A 79 -10.08 2.03 -10.30
N SER A 80 -11.28 2.28 -10.81
CA SER A 80 -11.89 3.62 -10.80
C SER A 80 -12.40 3.99 -9.39
N SER A 81 -13.00 5.18 -9.26
CA SER A 81 -13.70 5.61 -8.05
C SER A 81 -14.89 4.70 -7.68
N THR A 82 -15.40 3.89 -8.62
CA THR A 82 -16.46 2.91 -8.37
C THR A 82 -15.94 1.55 -7.87
N LEU A 83 -14.62 1.42 -7.66
CA LEU A 83 -13.94 0.18 -7.25
C LEU A 83 -13.96 -0.93 -8.31
N GLN A 84 -14.33 -0.60 -9.54
CA GLN A 84 -14.33 -1.49 -10.70
C GLN A 84 -12.98 -1.42 -11.41
N SER A 85 -12.49 -2.55 -11.91
CA SER A 85 -11.25 -2.62 -12.69
C SER A 85 -11.34 -1.78 -13.94
N VAL A 86 -10.26 -1.05 -14.22
CA VAL A 86 -10.16 -0.20 -15.42
C VAL A 86 -10.01 -0.99 -16.72
N THR A 87 -9.68 -2.29 -16.64
CA THR A 87 -9.56 -3.15 -17.83
C THR A 87 -10.61 -4.25 -17.93
N HIS A 88 -11.29 -4.59 -16.83
CA HIS A 88 -12.26 -5.69 -16.77
C HIS A 88 -13.54 -5.26 -16.05
N PRO A 89 -14.63 -4.93 -16.77
CA PRO A 89 -15.87 -4.44 -16.15
C PRO A 89 -16.50 -5.41 -15.14
N SER A 90 -16.32 -6.72 -15.27
CA SER A 90 -16.84 -7.70 -14.32
C SER A 90 -15.99 -7.87 -13.06
N LEU A 91 -14.83 -7.20 -12.96
CA LEU A 91 -13.89 -7.32 -11.85
C LEU A 91 -13.97 -6.08 -10.95
N PHE A 92 -14.08 -6.31 -9.66
CA PHE A 92 -14.02 -5.26 -8.64
C PHE A 92 -12.92 -5.58 -7.62
N ALA A 93 -12.28 -4.55 -7.07
CA ALA A 93 -11.28 -4.68 -6.02
C ALA A 93 -11.45 -3.57 -4.98
N ALA A 94 -11.29 -3.92 -3.69
CA ALA A 94 -11.49 -3.00 -2.57
C ALA A 94 -10.48 -3.25 -1.45
N GLY A 95 -10.22 -2.21 -0.66
CA GLY A 95 -9.22 -2.26 0.41
C GLY A 95 -7.79 -2.26 -0.13
N ASP A 96 -6.87 -2.90 0.59
CA ASP A 96 -5.44 -2.74 0.30
C ASP A 96 -5.05 -3.24 -1.10
N CYS A 97 -5.75 -4.23 -1.66
CA CYS A 97 -5.44 -4.77 -2.98
C CYS A 97 -5.75 -3.79 -4.15
N ALA A 98 -6.55 -2.75 -3.90
CA ALA A 98 -7.05 -1.82 -4.91
C ALA A 98 -6.27 -0.51 -4.94
N SER A 99 -6.03 0.01 -6.14
CA SER A 99 -5.38 1.31 -6.37
C SER A 99 -6.35 2.21 -7.13
N ILE A 100 -6.85 3.22 -6.43
CA ILE A 100 -7.66 4.28 -7.03
C ILE A 100 -6.70 5.41 -7.40
N GLN A 101 -6.63 5.73 -8.68
CA GLN A 101 -5.94 6.94 -9.14
C GLN A 101 -6.89 8.13 -8.95
N ILE A 102 -6.51 9.06 -8.08
CA ILE A 102 -7.25 10.29 -7.87
C ILE A 102 -6.47 11.41 -8.56
N ASP A 103 -7.11 12.03 -9.56
CA ASP A 103 -6.60 13.23 -10.21
C ASP A 103 -6.86 14.43 -9.30
N CYS A 104 -5.84 14.88 -8.59
CA CYS A 104 -5.88 16.10 -7.78
C CYS A 104 -5.63 17.36 -8.63
N ASN A 105 -6.38 17.52 -9.73
CA ASN A 105 -6.37 18.75 -10.53
C ASN A 105 -7.28 19.85 -9.96
N ASN A 106 -7.85 19.65 -8.77
CA ASN A 106 -8.63 20.67 -8.09
C ASN A 106 -7.77 21.35 -7.03
N GLU A 107 -7.35 22.56 -7.41
CA GLU A 107 -6.88 23.67 -6.59
C GLU A 107 -5.47 23.51 -5.99
N ASP A 108 -4.52 24.23 -6.60
CA ASP A 108 -3.17 24.53 -6.11
C ASP A 108 -2.14 23.38 -6.05
N THR A 109 -1.81 22.77 -7.18
CA THR A 109 -0.41 22.30 -7.37
C THR A 109 -0.03 22.23 -8.84
N SER A 110 1.02 22.96 -9.21
CA SER A 110 1.73 22.95 -10.49
C SER A 110 2.51 21.65 -10.77
N SER A 111 2.02 20.52 -10.24
CA SER A 111 2.60 19.20 -10.40
C SER A 111 1.43 18.22 -10.46
N GLY A 112 1.03 17.79 -11.67
CA GLY A 112 -0.04 16.82 -11.91
C GLY A 112 0.25 15.48 -11.23
N THR A 113 0.05 15.45 -9.92
CA THR A 113 0.47 14.36 -9.05
C THR A 113 -0.73 13.48 -8.81
N THR A 114 -0.77 12.30 -9.43
CA THR A 114 -1.77 11.28 -9.09
C THR A 114 -1.50 10.79 -7.67
N THR A 115 -2.43 11.01 -6.75
CA THR A 115 -2.29 10.54 -5.36
C THR A 115 -2.97 9.19 -5.19
N THR A 116 -2.30 8.24 -4.52
CA THR A 116 -2.86 6.94 -4.15
C THR A 116 -3.34 6.96 -2.70
N ILE A 117 -4.48 6.31 -2.44
CA ILE A 117 -5.02 6.21 -1.08
C ILE A 117 -4.07 5.34 -0.21
N PRO A 118 -3.75 5.75 1.03
CA PRO A 118 -2.96 4.93 1.92
C PRO A 118 -3.57 3.54 2.13
N LYS A 119 -2.71 2.51 2.14
CA LYS A 119 -3.09 1.13 2.41
C LYS A 119 -3.30 0.95 3.92
N ALA A 120 -4.52 1.27 4.38
CA ALA A 120 -4.89 1.21 5.79
C ALA A 120 -6.32 0.71 5.97
N GLY A 121 -6.56 -0.03 7.05
CA GLY A 121 -7.83 -0.70 7.32
C GLY A 121 -9.05 0.23 7.34
N VAL A 122 -8.90 1.49 7.77
CA VAL A 122 -10.00 2.47 7.74
C VAL A 122 -10.51 2.75 6.33
N TYR A 123 -9.64 2.73 5.32
CA TYR A 123 -10.06 2.91 3.92
C TYR A 123 -10.71 1.64 3.36
N ALA A 124 -10.24 0.46 3.76
CA ALA A 124 -10.88 -0.81 3.40
C ALA A 124 -12.32 -0.89 3.92
N VAL A 125 -12.56 -0.47 5.18
CA VAL A 125 -13.91 -0.41 5.76
C VAL A 125 -14.81 0.55 4.97
N ARG A 126 -14.30 1.73 4.61
CA ARG A 126 -15.06 2.73 3.84
C ARG A 126 -15.38 2.27 2.42
N ALA A 127 -14.61 1.35 1.85
CA ALA A 127 -14.84 0.82 0.52
C ALA A 127 -16.09 -0.09 0.45
N GLY A 128 -16.52 -0.69 1.56
CA GLY A 128 -17.62 -1.67 1.60
C GLY A 128 -18.93 -1.18 0.97
N PRO A 129 -19.52 -0.06 1.45
CA PRO A 129 -20.78 0.45 0.89
C PRO A 129 -20.70 0.82 -0.60
N ILE A 130 -19.54 1.35 -1.03
CA ILE A 130 -19.29 1.72 -2.43
C ILE A 130 -19.25 0.46 -3.30
N LEU A 131 -18.51 -0.56 -2.85
CA LEU A 131 -18.38 -1.84 -3.56
C LEU A 131 -19.74 -2.51 -3.76
N VAL A 132 -20.53 -2.62 -2.69
CA VAL A 132 -21.85 -3.27 -2.74
C VAL A 132 -22.77 -2.55 -3.72
N THR A 133 -22.85 -1.21 -3.64
CA THR A 133 -23.70 -0.41 -4.52
C THR A 133 -23.35 -0.64 -5.99
N ASN A 134 -22.06 -0.56 -6.34
CA ASN A 134 -21.64 -0.66 -7.73
C ASN A 134 -21.72 -2.09 -8.27
N LEU A 135 -21.45 -3.10 -7.44
CA LEU A 135 -21.61 -4.49 -7.82
C LEU A 135 -23.08 -4.84 -8.10
N VAL A 136 -24.01 -4.40 -7.24
CA VAL A 136 -25.45 -4.61 -7.44
C VAL A 136 -25.93 -3.91 -8.72
N ASN A 137 -25.54 -2.65 -8.93
CA ASN A 137 -25.89 -1.92 -10.15
C ASN A 137 -25.35 -2.61 -11.41
N TYR A 138 -24.13 -3.14 -11.36
CA TYR A 138 -23.54 -3.88 -12.48
C TYR A 138 -24.35 -5.14 -12.80
N LEU A 139 -24.75 -5.91 -11.80
CA LEU A 139 -25.54 -7.14 -12.00
C LEU A 139 -26.93 -6.86 -12.55
N LEU A 140 -27.63 -5.86 -12.03
CA LEU A 140 -28.97 -5.49 -12.50
C LEU A 140 -28.96 -5.02 -13.96
N GLN A 141 -27.91 -4.30 -14.38
CA GLN A 141 -27.75 -3.89 -15.78
C GLN A 141 -27.50 -5.08 -16.73
N GLN A 142 -26.93 -6.19 -16.24
CA GLN A 142 -26.77 -7.40 -17.04
C GLN A 142 -28.10 -8.12 -17.25
N GLU A 143 -28.99 -8.14 -16.25
CA GLU A 143 -30.32 -8.75 -16.36
C GLU A 143 -31.22 -8.04 -17.36
N GLU A 144 -31.15 -6.71 -17.47
CA GLU A 144 -31.92 -5.93 -18.47
C GLU A 144 -31.39 -6.09 -19.90
N SER A 145 -30.17 -6.62 -20.08
CA SER A 145 -29.52 -6.79 -21.38
C SER A 145 -29.67 -8.19 -21.99
N LEU A 146 -30.36 -9.10 -21.29
CA LEU A 146 -30.68 -10.48 -21.71
C LEU A 146 -32.13 -10.58 -22.21
#